data_AF-A0A5B8VCV7-F1
#
_entry.id   AF-A0A5B8VCV7-F1
#
_cell.length_a   1.000
_cell.length_b   1.000
_cell.length_c   1.000
_cell.angle_alpha   90.00
_cell.angle_beta   90.00
_cell.angle_gamma   90.00
#
_symmetry.space_group_name_H-M   'P 1'
#
loop_
_entity.id
_entity.type
_entity.pdbx_description
1 polymer ?
#
loop_
_entity_poly.entity_id
_entity_poly.type
_entity_poly.pdbx_seq_one_letter_code
_entity_poly.pdbx_strand_id
1 'polypeptide(L)'
;MTYLLKKQDHTNTILYGVRNTSGLGQITIDFRENNTYKLGRHHFMSAEYYRGRFTIRDSIIYLDNPRYSELITSDKLLITKNPSFDSTKKQNILKALFGTPEDDATATTLLYQIDNSGQKLESAISFKVVDKTFN
;
A
#
# COMPACT_ATOMS: atom_id res chain seq x y z
N MET A 1 5.59 8.53 -19.09
CA MET A 1 6.83 8.51 -18.27
C MET A 1 6.92 7.33 -17.29
N THR A 2 5.82 6.63 -16.98
CA THR A 2 5.75 5.57 -15.95
C THR A 2 6.22 4.18 -16.41
N TYR A 3 6.33 3.93 -17.71
CA TYR A 3 6.75 2.63 -18.27
C TYR A 3 8.28 2.42 -18.21
N LEU A 4 9.07 3.48 -18.40
CA LEU A 4 10.55 3.40 -18.44
C LEU A 4 11.17 3.18 -17.05
N LEU A 5 10.57 3.72 -15.99
CA LEU A 5 11.03 3.50 -14.60
C LEU A 5 10.67 2.09 -14.08
N LYS A 6 9.57 1.49 -14.58
CA LYS A 6 9.25 0.08 -14.29
C LYS A 6 10.26 -0.88 -14.90
N LYS A 7 10.85 -0.53 -16.05
CA LYS A 7 11.89 -1.32 -16.71
C LYS A 7 13.22 -1.40 -15.93
N GLN A 8 13.46 -0.52 -14.95
CA GLN A 8 14.67 -0.56 -14.10
C GLN A 8 14.51 -1.46 -12.85
N ASP A 9 13.27 -1.71 -12.39
CA ASP A 9 12.98 -2.67 -11.33
C ASP A 9 12.63 -4.03 -11.98
N HIS A 10 13.65 -4.83 -12.29
CA HIS A 10 13.48 -6.16 -12.92
C HIS A 10 12.93 -7.24 -11.99
N THR A 11 12.51 -6.90 -10.78
CA THR A 11 11.99 -7.86 -9.81
C THR A 11 10.48 -7.79 -9.76
N ASN A 12 9.82 -8.93 -9.97
CA ASN A 12 8.37 -9.05 -9.92
C ASN A 12 7.80 -8.64 -8.56
N THR A 13 6.69 -7.92 -8.59
CA THR A 13 5.89 -7.59 -7.42
C THR A 13 4.96 -8.77 -7.10
N ILE A 14 5.04 -9.29 -5.87
CA ILE A 14 4.19 -10.37 -5.35
C ILE A 14 2.96 -9.85 -4.62
N LEU A 15 3.02 -8.64 -4.07
CA LEU A 15 1.91 -8.00 -3.38
C LEU A 15 2.01 -6.49 -3.56
N TYR A 16 0.90 -5.87 -3.97
CA TYR A 16 0.84 -4.43 -4.21
C TYR A 16 -0.22 -3.78 -3.33
N GLY A 17 0.22 -2.87 -2.46
CA GLY A 17 -0.62 -2.03 -1.63
C GLY A 17 -0.74 -0.63 -2.21
N VAL A 18 -1.96 -0.08 -2.21
CA VAL A 18 -2.23 1.27 -2.70
C VAL A 18 -3.16 2.05 -1.77
N ARG A 19 -2.83 3.32 -1.55
CA ARG A 19 -3.66 4.29 -0.82
C ARG A 19 -3.73 5.57 -1.64
N ASN A 20 -4.91 5.89 -2.16
CA ASN A 20 -5.14 7.19 -2.78
C ASN A 20 -5.15 8.26 -1.69
N THR A 21 -4.44 9.36 -1.91
CA THR A 21 -4.53 10.57 -1.07
C THR A 21 -5.47 11.57 -1.73
N SER A 22 -5.76 12.70 -1.10
CA SER A 22 -6.54 13.75 -1.75
C SER A 22 -5.82 14.26 -3.00
N GLY A 23 -6.58 14.57 -4.06
CA GLY A 23 -6.02 14.99 -5.34
C GLY A 23 -5.48 13.83 -6.19
N LEU A 24 -4.49 14.12 -7.04
CA LEU A 24 -3.82 13.14 -7.91
C LEU A 24 -2.66 12.42 -7.21
N GLY A 25 -2.59 12.51 -5.88
CA GLY A 25 -1.54 11.88 -5.09
C GLY A 25 -1.88 10.43 -4.72
N GLN A 26 -0.84 9.61 -4.54
CA GLN A 26 -0.98 8.22 -4.16
C GLN A 26 0.21 7.75 -3.33
N ILE A 27 -0.04 6.87 -2.37
CA ILE A 27 1.00 6.12 -1.67
C ILE A 27 0.88 4.67 -2.12
N THR A 28 2.01 4.07 -2.45
CA THR A 28 2.12 2.74 -3.03
C THR A 28 3.17 1.94 -2.27
N ILE A 29 2.94 0.65 -2.07
CA ILE A 29 3.95 -0.26 -1.54
C ILE A 29 3.99 -1.53 -2.40
N ASP A 30 5.14 -1.76 -3.04
CA ASP A 30 5.44 -2.94 -3.84
C ASP A 30 6.26 -3.92 -2.99
N PHE A 31 5.74 -5.11 -2.68
CA PHE A 31 6.55 -6.22 -2.14
C PHE A 31 7.00 -7.11 -3.28
N ARG A 32 8.29 -7.46 -3.34
CA ARG A 32 8.89 -8.14 -4.49
C ARG A 32 9.44 -9.53 -4.16
N GLU A 33 9.55 -10.39 -5.17
CA GLU A 33 10.00 -11.79 -5.05
C GLU A 33 11.38 -11.96 -4.37
N ASN A 34 12.25 -10.97 -4.47
CA ASN A 34 13.59 -11.00 -3.85
C ASN A 34 13.62 -10.50 -2.40
N ASN A 35 12.47 -10.49 -1.71
CA ASN A 35 12.32 -10.00 -0.33
C ASN A 35 12.68 -8.51 -0.15
N THR A 36 12.54 -7.70 -1.21
CA THR A 36 12.66 -6.24 -1.11
C THR A 36 11.31 -5.56 -1.32
N TYR A 37 11.10 -4.42 -0.68
CA TYR A 37 9.93 -3.59 -0.94
C TYR A 37 10.31 -2.23 -1.51
N LYS A 38 9.34 -1.54 -2.12
CA LYS A 38 9.44 -0.13 -2.49
C LYS A 38 8.18 0.60 -2.08
N LEU A 39 8.36 1.59 -1.22
CA LEU A 39 7.33 2.55 -0.82
C LEU A 39 7.46 3.76 -1.74
N GLY A 40 6.42 4.05 -2.52
CA GLY A 40 6.35 5.21 -3.39
C GLY A 40 5.33 6.22 -2.89
N ARG A 41 5.73 7.47 -2.69
CA ARG A 41 4.84 8.61 -2.45
C ARG A 41 4.79 9.45 -3.72
N HIS A 42 3.65 9.45 -4.39
CA HIS A 42 3.44 10.13 -5.66
C HIS A 42 2.61 11.39 -5.42
N HIS A 43 3.10 12.50 -5.95
CA HIS A 43 2.41 13.77 -6.08
C HIS A 43 2.18 14.05 -7.57
N PHE A 44 1.41 15.10 -7.90
CA PHE A 44 1.06 15.41 -9.29
C PHE A 44 2.27 15.54 -10.23
N MET A 45 3.39 16.09 -9.74
CA MET A 45 4.60 16.36 -10.53
C MET A 45 5.88 15.73 -9.97
N SER A 46 5.80 14.97 -8.88
CA SER A 46 6.98 14.38 -8.24
C SER A 46 6.66 13.03 -7.62
N ALA A 47 7.69 12.22 -7.41
CA ALA A 47 7.57 10.98 -6.66
C ALA A 47 8.82 10.76 -5.81
N GLU A 48 8.60 10.32 -4.57
CA GLU A 48 9.64 9.89 -3.65
C GLU A 48 9.56 8.37 -3.50
N TYR A 49 10.71 7.71 -3.47
CA TYR A 49 10.79 6.26 -3.32
C TYR A 49 11.72 5.87 -2.20
N TYR A 50 11.22 5.03 -1.31
CA TYR A 50 11.98 4.38 -0.26
C TYR A 50 12.03 2.88 -0.54
N ARG A 51 13.13 2.23 -0.17
CA ARG A 51 13.34 0.80 -0.42
C ARG A 51 13.90 0.15 0.82
N GLY A 52 13.53 -1.09 1.04
CA GLY A 52 14.02 -1.89 2.16
C GLY A 52 13.83 -3.37 1.87
N ARG A 53 14.06 -4.18 2.89
CA ARG A 53 13.81 -5.62 2.90
C ARG A 53 12.59 -5.93 3.75
N PHE A 54 11.91 -7.01 3.42
CA PHE A 54 10.81 -7.51 4.21
C PHE A 54 10.90 -9.01 4.42
N THR A 55 10.18 -9.49 5.42
CA THR A 55 9.85 -10.91 5.59
C THR A 55 8.34 -11.03 5.80
N ILE A 56 7.77 -12.21 5.48
CA ILE A 56 6.35 -12.49 5.73
C ILE A 56 6.27 -13.70 6.65
N ARG A 57 5.49 -13.59 7.72
CA ARG A 57 5.17 -14.68 8.63
C ARG A 57 3.76 -14.49 9.18
N ASP A 58 2.97 -15.55 9.18
CA ASP A 58 1.62 -15.57 9.79
C ASP A 58 0.72 -14.41 9.33
N SER A 59 0.73 -14.10 8.02
CA SER A 59 0.02 -12.97 7.39
C SER A 59 0.48 -11.57 7.81
N ILE A 60 1.59 -11.48 8.56
CA ILE A 60 2.24 -10.23 8.94
C ILE A 60 3.48 -10.05 8.08
N ILE A 61 3.61 -8.87 7.49
CA ILE A 61 4.81 -8.42 6.79
C ILE A 61 5.64 -7.59 7.76
N TYR A 62 6.90 -7.97 7.92
CA TYR A 62 7.87 -7.27 8.75
C TYR A 62 8.83 -6.49 7.85
N LEU A 63 8.97 -5.19 8.09
CA LEU A 63 9.83 -4.28 7.35
C LEU A 63 11.14 -4.07 8.11
N ASP A 64 12.27 -4.07 7.41
CA ASP A 64 13.57 -3.82 8.03
C ASP A 64 13.76 -2.37 8.51
N ASN A 65 13.02 -1.42 7.91
CA ASN A 65 13.09 -0.01 8.29
C ASN A 65 11.77 0.72 7.98
N PRO A 66 10.85 0.86 8.94
CA PRO A 66 9.58 1.51 8.69
C PRO A 66 9.66 3.03 8.59
N ARG A 67 10.70 3.65 9.17
CA ARG A 67 10.75 5.11 9.44
C ARG A 67 11.13 5.95 8.23
N TYR A 68 10.67 5.54 7.06
CA TYR A 68 10.89 6.24 5.81
C TYR A 68 9.97 7.46 5.64
N SER A 69 8.83 7.48 6.32
CA SER A 69 7.89 8.61 6.27
C SER A 69 6.95 8.58 7.46
N GLU A 70 6.29 9.71 7.74
CA GLU A 70 5.16 9.78 8.69
C GLU A 70 3.99 8.85 8.32
N LEU A 71 3.99 8.28 7.11
CA LEU A 71 2.91 7.48 6.56
C LEU A 71 3.00 6.00 6.95
N ILE A 72 4.22 5.47 7.11
CA ILE A 72 4.45 4.13 7.67
C ILE A 72 5.19 4.30 8.99
N THR A 73 4.45 4.17 10.09
CA THR A 73 4.94 4.37 11.45
C THR A 73 5.26 3.04 12.14
N SER A 74 4.83 1.92 11.56
CA SER A 74 5.10 0.56 12.04
C SER A 74 5.96 -0.26 11.08
N ASP A 75 6.83 -1.10 11.64
CA ASP A 75 7.56 -2.17 10.95
C ASP A 75 6.67 -3.37 10.61
N LYS A 76 5.40 -3.39 11.03
CA LYS A 76 4.50 -4.53 10.87
C LYS A 76 3.25 -4.14 10.10
N LEU A 77 2.98 -4.89 9.04
CA LEU A 77 1.79 -4.77 8.22
C LEU A 77 1.00 -6.07 8.23
N LEU A 78 -0.23 -6.04 8.73
CA LEU A 78 -1.15 -7.17 8.72
C LEU A 78 -1.90 -7.23 7.39
N ILE A 79 -1.80 -8.36 6.68
CA ILE A 79 -2.66 -8.70 5.55
C ILE A 79 -3.97 -9.25 6.11
N THR A 80 -5.10 -8.60 5.82
CA THR A 80 -6.41 -9.06 6.27
C THR A 80 -7.51 -8.79 5.27
N LYS A 81 -8.61 -9.56 5.36
CA LYS A 81 -9.83 -9.29 4.60
C LYS A 81 -10.46 -7.97 5.07
N ASN A 82 -11.00 -7.21 4.12
CA ASN A 82 -11.75 -6.00 4.42
C ASN A 82 -13.14 -6.36 4.97
N PRO A 83 -13.47 -6.05 6.24
CA PRO A 83 -14.78 -6.34 6.80
C PRO A 83 -15.90 -5.49 6.17
N SER A 84 -15.54 -4.37 5.54
CA SER A 84 -16.47 -3.45 4.87
C SER A 84 -16.54 -3.68 3.36
N PHE A 85 -16.02 -4.81 2.87
CA PHE A 85 -16.08 -5.15 1.46
C PHE A 85 -17.53 -5.28 0.98
N ASP A 86 -17.88 -4.49 -0.02
CA ASP A 86 -19.19 -4.51 -0.66
C ASP A 86 -19.02 -4.41 -2.18
N SER A 87 -19.25 -5.53 -2.86
CA SER A 87 -19.11 -5.63 -4.32
C SER A 87 -20.15 -4.82 -5.10
N THR A 88 -21.20 -4.31 -4.43
CA THR A 88 -22.24 -3.49 -5.05
C THR A 88 -21.89 -2.00 -5.06
N LYS A 89 -20.93 -1.58 -4.22
CA LYS A 89 -20.45 -0.19 -4.19
C LYS A 89 -19.60 0.12 -5.41
N LYS A 90 -20.04 1.08 -6.20
CA LYS A 90 -19.24 1.63 -7.31
C LYS A 90 -18.29 2.69 -6.79
N GLN A 91 -17.04 2.64 -7.23
CA GLN A 91 -16.08 3.71 -7.01
C GLN A 91 -16.57 4.99 -7.69
N ASN A 92 -16.78 6.04 -6.88
CA ASN A 92 -17.05 7.37 -7.40
C ASN A 92 -15.72 8.05 -7.74
N ILE A 93 -15.43 8.17 -9.04
CA ILE A 93 -14.16 8.72 -9.55
C ILE A 93 -13.98 10.18 -9.13
N LEU A 94 -15.06 10.97 -9.06
CA LEU A 94 -14.98 12.36 -8.58
C LEU A 94 -14.62 12.39 -7.09
N LYS A 95 -15.20 11.51 -6.28
CA LYS A 95 -14.81 11.36 -4.86
C LYS A 95 -13.37 10.85 -4.73
N ALA A 96 -12.91 9.97 -5.63
CA ALA A 96 -11.53 9.47 -5.62
C ALA A 96 -10.50 10.55 -5.97
N LEU A 97 -10.87 11.53 -6.81
CA LEU A 97 -9.99 12.63 -7.22
C LEU A 97 -10.05 13.84 -6.28
N PHE A 98 -11.23 14.15 -5.74
CA PHE A 98 -11.49 15.41 -5.02
C PHE A 98 -12.01 15.22 -3.58
N GLY A 99 -12.31 13.99 -3.17
CA GLY A 99 -12.84 13.68 -1.84
C GLY A 99 -11.76 13.42 -0.79
N THR A 100 -12.20 13.30 0.45
CA THR A 100 -11.37 12.86 1.56
C THR A 100 -10.94 11.40 1.37
N PRO A 101 -9.65 11.07 1.62
CA PRO A 101 -9.18 9.69 1.57
C PRO A 101 -9.94 8.81 2.58
N GLU A 102 -10.73 7.86 2.09
CA GLU A 102 -11.45 6.87 2.92
C GLU A 102 -10.95 5.47 2.60
N ASP A 103 -11.05 4.55 3.56
CA ASP A 103 -10.77 3.14 3.31
C ASP A 103 -11.67 2.63 2.18
N ASP A 104 -11.07 1.95 1.20
CA ASP A 104 -11.76 1.57 -0.01
C ASP A 104 -12.68 0.37 0.27
N ALA A 105 -13.99 0.63 0.40
CA ALA A 105 -15.01 -0.41 0.60
C ALA A 105 -15.11 -1.42 -0.58
N THR A 106 -14.43 -1.16 -1.69
CA THR A 106 -14.32 -2.11 -2.82
C THR A 106 -13.08 -2.99 -2.75
N ALA A 107 -12.18 -2.78 -1.78
CA ALA A 107 -11.02 -3.64 -1.55
C ALA A 107 -11.45 -4.94 -0.87
N THR A 108 -11.05 -6.09 -1.41
CA THR A 108 -11.23 -7.41 -0.80
C THR A 108 -10.26 -7.62 0.38
N THR A 109 -9.02 -7.17 0.20
CA THR A 109 -7.91 -7.31 1.15
C THR A 109 -7.30 -5.95 1.45
N LEU A 110 -6.93 -5.74 2.71
CA LEU A 110 -6.25 -4.55 3.21
C LEU A 110 -4.92 -4.92 3.87
N LEU A 111 -4.00 -3.95 3.87
CA LEU A 111 -2.80 -3.94 4.68
C LEU A 111 -2.95 -2.90 5.78
N TYR A 112 -2.99 -3.34 7.03
CA TYR A 112 -3.04 -2.46 8.20
C TYR A 112 -1.70 -2.39 8.91
N GLN A 113 -1.34 -1.22 9.40
CA GLN A 113 -0.21 -1.09 10.32
C GLN A 113 -0.63 -1.56 11.70
N ILE A 114 0.17 -2.43 12.32
CA ILE A 114 -0.07 -2.97 13.65
C ILE A 114 1.09 -2.65 14.59
N ASP A 115 0.84 -2.59 15.89
CA ASP A 115 1.89 -2.41 16.89
C ASP A 115 2.57 -3.74 17.26
N ASN A 116 3.44 -3.69 18.28
CA ASN A 116 4.13 -4.87 18.79
C ASN A 116 3.22 -5.91 19.45
N SER A 117 2.04 -5.52 19.91
CA SER A 117 1.02 -6.40 20.48
C SER A 117 0.11 -7.02 19.42
N GLY A 118 0.25 -6.60 18.15
CA GLY A 118 -0.59 -7.02 17.04
C GLY A 118 -1.88 -6.22 16.92
N GLN A 119 -2.04 -5.13 17.68
CA GLN A 119 -3.20 -4.25 17.58
C GLN A 119 -3.05 -3.29 16.42
N LYS A 120 -4.15 -3.01 15.72
CA LYS A 120 -4.19 -2.04 14.62
C LYS A 120 -3.89 -0.63 15.13
N LEU A 121 -3.04 0.09 14.42
CA LEU A 121 -2.81 1.51 14.64
C LEU A 121 -3.93 2.31 13.97
N GLU A 122 -4.94 2.73 14.74
CA GLU A 122 -6.15 3.38 14.20
C GLU A 122 -5.89 4.69 13.45
N SER A 123 -4.84 5.44 13.83
CA SER A 123 -4.45 6.68 13.14
C SER A 123 -3.59 6.45 11.90
N ALA A 124 -3.14 5.21 11.66
CA ALA A 124 -2.25 4.89 10.57
C ALA A 124 -3.04 4.61 9.28
N ILE A 125 -2.45 4.94 8.13
CA ILE A 125 -3.07 4.62 6.85
C ILE A 125 -3.12 3.11 6.64
N SER A 126 -4.21 2.66 6.02
CA SER A 126 -4.33 1.33 5.44
C SER A 126 -4.00 1.38 3.94
N PHE A 127 -3.61 0.25 3.36
CA PHE A 127 -3.48 0.10 1.92
C PHE A 127 -4.49 -0.91 1.41
N LYS A 128 -5.16 -0.59 0.31
CA LYS A 128 -5.85 -1.60 -0.49
C LYS A 128 -4.83 -2.52 -1.14
N VAL A 129 -4.98 -3.82 -0.96
CA VAL A 129 -4.24 -4.78 -1.77
C VAL A 129 -4.91 -4.86 -3.13
N VAL A 130 -4.12 -4.73 -4.19
CA VAL A 130 -4.60 -4.89 -5.57
C VAL A 130 -4.33 -6.32 -5.99
N ASP A 131 -5.40 -7.06 -6.21
CA ASP A 131 -5.38 -8.39 -6.82
C ASP A 131 -5.07 -8.22 -8.32
N LYS A 132 -3.83 -7.91 -8.67
CA LYS A 132 -3.32 -8.04 -10.04
C LYS A 132 -2.10 -8.94 -10.00
N THR A 133 -2.18 -10.05 -10.73
CA THR A 133 -1.01 -10.77 -11.23
C THR A 133 -0.21 -9.79 -12.10
N PHE A 134 0.96 -9.39 -11.63
CA PHE A 134 1.93 -8.68 -12.45
C PHE A 134 2.59 -9.73 -13.35
N ASN A 135 1.97 -10.02 -14.49
CA ASN A 135 2.58 -10.79 -15.58
C ASN A 135 3.65 -9.96 -16.31
#